data_AF-A0A6N7M818-F1
#
_entry.id   AF-A0A6N7M818-F1
#
_cell.length_a   1.000
_cell.length_b   1.000
_cell.length_c   1.000
_cell.angle_alpha   90.00
_cell.angle_beta   90.00
_cell.angle_gamma   90.00
#
_symmetry.space_group_name_H-M   'P 1'
#
loop_
_entity.id
_entity.type
_entity.pdbx_description
1 polymer ?
#
loop_
_entity_poly.entity_id
_entity_poly.type
_entity_poly.pdbx_seq_one_letter_code
_entity_poly.pdbx_strand_id
1 'polypeptide(L)'
;MGKTTDIGKSRPWQAAVLAWLSIAVALLALIISLLVIKLAYEGFAAGEMGTMIGIFGAAILIFLLPLLVLSAVITIGNFKGKKWSLILSLIFTGLGFPAAFFTLAIGPAVFLAVILFLGLMLWVEIICLKHPYYHQKKT
;
A
#
# COMPACT_ATOMS: atom_id res chain seq x y z
N MET A 1 -33.44 29.13 -16.49
CA MET A 1 -33.23 27.70 -16.18
C MET A 1 -31.99 27.23 -16.92
N GLY A 2 -30.84 27.16 -16.25
CA GLY A 2 -29.57 26.85 -16.90
C GLY A 2 -28.53 26.36 -15.90
N LYS A 3 -28.37 25.02 -15.88
CA LYS A 3 -27.21 24.23 -15.43
C LYS A 3 -26.58 24.59 -14.09
N THR A 4 -27.09 23.93 -13.04
CA THR A 4 -26.32 23.53 -11.87
C THR A 4 -25.29 22.46 -12.25
N THR A 5 -24.14 22.86 -12.80
CA THR A 5 -22.97 21.98 -12.94
C THR A 5 -21.90 22.37 -11.93
N ASP A 6 -22.23 22.26 -10.64
CA ASP A 6 -21.26 22.39 -9.53
C ASP A 6 -21.35 21.21 -8.55
N ILE A 7 -21.89 20.08 -9.00
CA ILE A 7 -21.87 18.83 -8.23
C ILE A 7 -20.63 18.04 -8.66
N GLY A 8 -19.55 18.11 -7.87
CA GLY A 8 -18.60 17.00 -7.76
C GLY A 8 -17.13 17.25 -8.13
N LYS A 9 -16.60 18.48 -8.00
CA LYS A 9 -15.14 18.72 -8.03
C LYS A 9 -14.46 18.58 -6.66
N SER A 10 -15.22 18.47 -5.57
CA SER A 10 -14.65 18.14 -4.27
C SER A 10 -14.25 16.66 -4.24
N ARG A 11 -13.01 16.37 -3.85
CA ARG A 11 -12.59 14.99 -3.56
C ARG A 11 -13.53 14.46 -2.47
N PRO A 12 -14.26 13.35 -2.70
CA PRO A 12 -15.07 12.77 -1.64
C PRO A 12 -14.14 12.36 -0.50
N TRP A 13 -14.60 12.51 0.74
CA TRP A 13 -13.81 12.16 1.93
C TRP A 13 -13.27 10.72 1.86
N GLN A 14 -13.99 9.81 1.21
CA GLN A 14 -13.60 8.42 0.97
C GLN A 14 -12.31 8.31 0.14
N ALA A 15 -12.18 9.11 -0.93
CA ALA A 15 -10.98 9.13 -1.75
C ALA A 15 -9.79 9.77 -1.02
N ALA A 16 -10.05 10.75 -0.16
CA ALA A 16 -9.03 11.33 0.71
C ALA A 16 -8.53 10.29 1.74
N VAL A 17 -9.44 9.57 2.40
CA VAL A 17 -9.10 8.50 3.34
C VAL A 17 -8.30 7.39 2.65
N LEU A 18 -8.74 6.92 1.47
CA LEU A 18 -8.01 5.90 0.72
C LEU A 18 -6.59 6.36 0.36
N ALA A 19 -6.44 7.61 -0.08
CA ALA A 19 -5.13 8.16 -0.42
C ALA A 19 -4.22 8.26 0.81
N TRP A 20 -4.75 8.66 1.97
CA TRP A 20 -4.00 8.66 3.22
C TRP A 20 -3.58 7.26 3.67
N LEU A 21 -4.47 6.27 3.56
CA LEU A 21 -4.14 4.87 3.85
C LEU A 21 -3.06 4.34 2.90
N SER A 22 -3.15 4.69 1.61
CA SER A 22 -2.12 4.32 0.62
C SER A 22 -0.76 4.97 0.94
N ILE A 23 -0.75 6.24 1.38
CA ILE A 23 0.47 6.90 1.86
C ILE A 23 1.05 6.15 3.07
N ALA A 24 0.22 5.77 4.04
CA ALA A 24 0.69 5.03 5.21
C ALA A 24 1.36 3.70 4.81
N VAL A 25 0.78 2.97 3.85
CA VAL A 25 1.40 1.76 3.30
C VAL A 25 2.71 2.05 2.58
N ALA A 26 2.75 3.10 1.75
CA ALA A 26 3.97 3.48 1.03
C ALA A 26 5.10 3.89 1.99
N LEU A 27 4.78 4.63 3.05
CA LEU A 27 5.73 5.01 4.10
C LEU A 27 6.22 3.80 4.88
N LEU A 28 5.33 2.86 5.22
CA LEU A 28 5.70 1.64 5.92
C LEU A 28 6.61 0.76 5.04
N ALA A 29 6.29 0.61 3.75
CA ALA A 29 7.15 -0.07 2.79
C ALA A 29 8.52 0.61 2.64
N LEU A 30 8.57 1.94 2.69
CA LEU A 30 9.83 2.71 2.66
C LEU A 30 10.67 2.44 3.91
N ILE A 31 10.07 2.53 5.10
CA ILE A 31 10.74 2.27 6.37
C ILE A 31 11.31 0.85 6.40
N ILE A 32 10.53 -0.15 6.01
CA ILE A 32 10.99 -1.55 5.95
C ILE A 32 12.14 -1.70 4.95
N SER A 33 12.04 -1.10 3.76
CA SER A 33 13.10 -1.14 2.76
C SER A 33 14.39 -0.53 3.29
N LEU A 34 14.32 0.61 3.98
CA LEU A 34 15.49 1.25 4.60
C LEU A 34 16.10 0.39 5.71
N LEU A 35 15.28 -0.27 6.53
CA LEU A 35 15.74 -1.19 7.56
C LEU A 35 16.46 -2.40 6.95
N VAL A 36 15.93 -2.96 5.86
CA VAL A 36 16.57 -4.09 5.16
C VAL A 36 17.87 -3.66 4.48
N ILE A 37 17.94 -2.47 3.89
CA ILE A 37 19.19 -1.92 3.33
C ILE A 37 20.25 -1.78 4.44
N LYS A 38 19.86 -1.21 5.58
CA LYS A 38 20.77 -1.05 6.72
C LYS A 38 21.27 -2.40 7.22
N LEU A 39 20.36 -3.37 7.39
CA LEU A 39 20.71 -4.73 7.84
C LEU A 39 21.64 -5.42 6.85
N ALA A 40 21.39 -5.28 5.54
CA ALA A 40 22.24 -5.86 4.51
C ALA A 40 23.66 -5.24 4.55
N TYR A 41 23.76 -3.92 4.67
CA TYR A 41 25.03 -3.20 4.78
C TYR A 41 25.83 -3.64 6.01
N GLU A 42 25.19 -3.68 7.19
CA GLU A 42 25.81 -4.16 8.42
C GLU A 42 26.21 -5.64 8.33
N GLY A 43 25.42 -6.45 7.63
CA GLY A 43 25.75 -7.84 7.30
C GLY A 43 27.04 -7.94 6.50
N PHE A 44 27.17 -7.22 5.37
CA PHE A 44 28.41 -7.23 4.57
C PHE A 44 29.63 -6.71 5.36
N ALA A 45 29.44 -5.75 6.25
CA ALA A 45 30.52 -5.21 7.08
C ALA A 45 31.00 -6.17 8.19
N ALA A 46 30.19 -7.14 8.59
CA ALA A 46 30.47 -8.05 9.72
C ALA A 46 31.32 -9.30 9.35
N GLY A 47 31.85 -9.38 8.13
CA GLY A 47 32.72 -10.50 7.70
C GLY A 47 31.95 -11.76 7.28
N GLU A 48 32.59 -12.94 7.32
CA GLU A 48 32.12 -14.15 6.63
C GLU A 48 30.69 -14.60 7.00
N MET A 49 30.34 -14.67 8.29
CA MET A 49 28.96 -14.96 8.73
C MET A 49 27.98 -13.82 8.41
N GLY A 50 28.45 -12.57 8.44
CA GLY A 50 27.65 -11.41 8.09
C GLY A 50 27.27 -11.36 6.60
N THR A 51 28.14 -11.87 5.72
CA THR A 51 27.87 -11.94 4.28
C THR A 51 26.60 -12.73 3.95
N MET A 52 26.27 -13.77 4.73
CA MET A 52 25.02 -14.52 4.54
C MET A 52 23.79 -13.63 4.83
N ILE A 53 23.83 -12.84 5.89
CA ILE A 53 22.78 -11.87 6.24
C ILE A 53 22.72 -10.76 5.18
N GLY A 54 23.87 -10.30 4.70
CA GLY A 54 24.00 -9.32 3.61
C GLY A 54 23.32 -9.79 2.31
N ILE A 55 23.64 -11.00 1.86
CA ILE A 55 23.06 -11.62 0.65
C ILE A 55 21.55 -11.85 0.83
N PHE A 56 21.13 -12.33 2.00
CA PHE A 56 19.71 -12.54 2.28
C PHE A 56 18.94 -11.21 2.27
N GLY A 57 19.48 -10.16 2.89
CA GLY A 57 18.90 -8.81 2.84
C GLY A 57 18.82 -8.26 1.42
N ALA A 58 19.88 -8.43 0.61
CA ALA A 58 19.89 -8.03 -0.79
C ALA A 58 18.85 -8.78 -1.63
N ALA A 59 18.66 -10.09 -1.38
CA ALA A 59 17.65 -10.88 -2.06
C ALA A 59 16.22 -10.40 -1.72
N ILE A 60 15.95 -10.04 -0.47
CA ILE A 60 14.66 -9.47 -0.06
C ILE A 60 14.43 -8.10 -0.75
N LEU A 61 15.48 -7.28 -0.91
CA LEU A 61 15.37 -5.97 -1.57
C LEU A 61 14.91 -6.06 -3.03
N ILE A 62 15.27 -7.12 -3.74
CA ILE A 62 14.83 -7.38 -5.12
C ILE A 62 13.29 -7.48 -5.18
N PHE A 63 12.63 -7.94 -4.11
CA PHE A 63 11.17 -8.01 -4.02
C PHE A 63 10.55 -6.76 -3.39
N LEU A 64 11.20 -6.17 -2.39
CA LEU A 64 10.72 -4.96 -1.69
C LEU A 64 10.71 -3.71 -2.58
N LEU A 65 11.73 -3.51 -3.42
CA LEU A 65 11.82 -2.31 -4.26
C LEU A 65 10.70 -2.23 -5.30
N PRO A 66 10.37 -3.29 -6.07
CA PRO A 66 9.19 -3.30 -6.93
C PRO A 66 7.89 -3.05 -6.15
N LEU A 67 7.74 -3.63 -4.96
CA LEU A 67 6.57 -3.40 -4.09
C LEU A 67 6.46 -1.94 -3.66
N LEU A 68 7.57 -1.30 -3.29
CA LEU A 68 7.64 0.12 -2.94
C LEU A 68 7.20 0.99 -4.12
N VAL A 69 7.75 0.75 -5.30
CA VAL A 69 7.41 1.51 -6.52
C VAL A 69 5.93 1.32 -6.85
N LEU A 70 5.42 0.10 -6.77
CA LEU A 70 4.02 -0.19 -7.04
C LEU A 70 3.08 0.49 -6.03
N SER A 71 3.44 0.48 -4.75
CA SER A 71 2.72 1.21 -3.69
C SER A 71 2.67 2.72 -3.96
N ALA A 72 3.79 3.31 -4.39
CA ALA A 72 3.85 4.72 -4.78
C ALA A 72 2.96 5.00 -6.00
N VAL A 73 2.98 4.13 -7.02
CA VAL A 73 2.13 4.25 -8.22
C VAL A 73 0.65 4.18 -7.87
N ILE A 74 0.24 3.25 -7.00
CA ILE A 74 -1.14 3.13 -6.50
C ILE A 74 -1.52 4.40 -5.72
N THR A 75 -0.63 4.91 -4.87
CA THR A 75 -0.90 6.14 -4.11
C THR A 75 -1.16 7.33 -5.05
N ILE A 76 -0.30 7.53 -6.06
CA ILE A 76 -0.47 8.58 -7.07
C ILE A 76 -1.75 8.36 -7.88
N GLY A 77 -2.06 7.11 -8.23
CA GLY A 77 -3.26 6.74 -8.96
C GLY A 77 -4.55 7.04 -8.18
N ASN A 78 -4.54 6.80 -6.87
CA ASN A 78 -5.66 7.10 -5.96
C ASN A 78 -5.88 8.61 -5.84
N PHE A 79 -4.81 9.40 -5.72
CA PHE A 79 -4.90 10.86 -5.77
C PHE A 79 -5.48 11.38 -7.09
N LYS A 80 -5.14 10.75 -8.21
CA LYS A 80 -5.64 11.10 -9.55
C LYS A 80 -7.01 10.51 -9.88
N GLY A 81 -7.66 9.79 -8.95
CA GLY A 81 -8.97 9.19 -9.15
C GLY A 81 -9.00 8.14 -10.26
N LYS A 82 -7.90 7.43 -10.50
CA LYS A 82 -7.82 6.45 -11.59
C LYS A 82 -8.44 5.11 -11.17
N LYS A 83 -9.41 4.62 -11.95
CA LYS A 83 -10.05 3.31 -11.70
C LYS A 83 -9.06 2.16 -11.58
N TRP A 84 -8.02 2.15 -12.42
CA TRP A 84 -7.01 1.08 -12.41
C TRP A 84 -6.22 1.02 -11.10
N SER A 85 -6.00 2.17 -10.46
CA SER A 85 -5.37 2.26 -9.14
C SER A 85 -6.19 1.60 -8.06
N LEU A 86 -7.51 1.82 -8.10
CA LEU A 86 -8.45 1.23 -7.16
C LEU A 86 -8.51 -0.29 -7.30
N ILE A 87 -8.53 -0.80 -8.54
CA ILE A 87 -8.52 -2.23 -8.82
C ILE A 87 -7.22 -2.86 -8.32
N LEU A 88 -6.07 -2.24 -8.57
CA LEU A 88 -4.78 -2.71 -8.06
C LEU A 88 -4.75 -2.71 -6.52
N SER A 89 -5.24 -1.65 -5.88
CA SER A 89 -5.33 -1.57 -4.42
C SER A 89 -6.15 -2.73 -3.87
N LEU A 90 -7.29 -3.03 -4.48
CA LEU A 90 -8.17 -4.13 -4.06
C LEU A 90 -7.53 -5.51 -4.22
N ILE A 91 -6.79 -5.72 -5.31
CA ILE A 91 -6.00 -6.96 -5.50
C ILE A 91 -4.94 -7.06 -4.40
N PHE A 92 -4.22 -5.97 -4.11
CA PHE A 92 -3.20 -5.94 -3.07
C PHE A 92 -3.75 -6.21 -1.67
N THR A 93 -4.86 -5.55 -1.33
CA THR A 93 -5.57 -5.75 -0.06
C THR A 93 -6.06 -7.19 0.04
N GLY A 94 -6.59 -7.77 -1.04
CA GLY A 94 -7.01 -9.17 -1.12
C GLY A 94 -5.86 -10.15 -0.90
N LEU A 95 -4.70 -9.93 -1.52
CA LEU A 95 -3.48 -10.73 -1.30
C LEU A 95 -2.89 -10.53 0.11
N GLY A 96 -3.14 -9.37 0.72
CA GLY A 96 -2.71 -9.04 2.08
C GLY A 96 -3.42 -9.87 3.16
N PHE A 97 -4.66 -10.30 2.94
CA PHE A 97 -5.40 -11.09 3.94
C PHE A 97 -4.75 -12.45 4.26
N PRO A 98 -4.40 -13.30 3.28
CA PRO A 98 -3.62 -14.51 3.53
C PRO A 98 -2.29 -14.22 4.21
N ALA A 99 -1.60 -13.15 3.79
CA ALA A 99 -0.33 -12.76 4.38
C ALA A 99 -0.46 -12.32 5.85
N ALA A 100 -1.61 -11.74 6.22
CA ALA A 100 -1.89 -11.32 7.59
C ALA A 100 -1.90 -12.50 8.57
N PHE A 101 -2.26 -13.71 8.15
CA PHE A 101 -2.20 -14.88 9.03
C PHE A 101 -0.79 -15.19 9.53
N PHE A 102 0.26 -14.88 8.77
CA PHE A 102 1.63 -15.03 9.24
C PHE A 102 1.99 -14.07 10.38
N THR A 103 1.25 -12.97 10.54
CA THR A 103 1.49 -12.00 11.62
C THR A 103 1.05 -12.51 12.99
N LEU A 104 0.26 -13.59 13.06
CA LEU A 104 -0.01 -14.31 14.32
C LEU A 104 1.29 -14.80 14.98
N ALA A 105 2.31 -15.13 14.19
CA ALA A 105 3.61 -15.56 14.71
C ALA A 105 4.36 -14.45 15.47
N ILE A 106 4.06 -13.18 15.19
CA ILE A 106 4.61 -12.02 15.90
C ILE A 106 3.82 -11.78 17.19
N GLY A 107 2.50 -11.92 17.12
CA GLY A 107 1.62 -11.88 18.28
C GLY A 107 0.16 -11.52 17.95
N PRO A 108 -0.78 -11.87 18.84
CA PRO A 108 -2.22 -11.68 18.58
C PRO A 108 -2.62 -10.21 18.43
N ALA A 109 -1.97 -9.29 19.14
CA ALA A 109 -2.24 -7.86 19.02
C ALA A 109 -1.87 -7.30 17.63
N VAL A 110 -0.71 -7.74 17.09
CA VAL A 110 -0.26 -7.34 15.74
C VAL A 110 -1.19 -7.90 14.69
N PHE A 111 -1.59 -9.17 14.83
CA PHE A 111 -2.56 -9.81 13.95
C PHE A 111 -3.88 -9.05 13.88
N LEU A 112 -4.47 -8.72 15.03
CA LEU A 112 -5.71 -7.95 15.10
C LEU A 112 -5.57 -6.57 14.45
N ALA A 113 -4.46 -5.87 14.71
CA ALA A 113 -4.19 -4.57 14.11
C ALA A 113 -4.10 -4.65 12.58
N VAL A 114 -3.39 -5.64 12.04
CA VAL A 114 -3.23 -5.84 10.59
C VAL A 114 -4.55 -6.22 9.93
N ILE A 115 -5.33 -7.15 10.51
CA ILE A 115 -6.64 -7.52 9.97
C ILE A 115 -7.61 -6.33 10.00
N LEU A 116 -7.66 -5.57 11.09
CA LEU A 116 -8.52 -4.38 11.17
C LEU A 116 -8.13 -3.33 10.12
N PHE A 117 -6.83 -3.11 9.94
CA PHE A 117 -6.32 -2.19 8.92
C PHE A 117 -6.69 -2.64 7.49
N LEU A 118 -6.49 -3.92 7.16
CA LEU A 118 -6.86 -4.48 5.86
C LEU A 118 -8.38 -4.46 5.64
N GLY A 119 -9.17 -4.73 6.67
CA GLY A 119 -10.62 -4.62 6.63
C GLY A 119 -11.10 -3.19 6.35
N LEU A 120 -10.47 -2.20 6.98
CA LEU A 120 -10.78 -0.78 6.76
C LEU A 120 -10.36 -0.32 5.34
N MET A 121 -9.20 -0.74 4.86
CA MET A 121 -8.78 -0.55 3.46
C MET A 121 -9.81 -1.10 2.49
N LEU A 122 -10.18 -2.38 2.64
CA LEU A 122 -11.13 -3.06 1.78
C LEU A 122 -12.50 -2.37 1.78
N TRP A 123 -12.97 -1.97 2.96
CA TRP A 123 -14.23 -1.24 3.10
C TRP A 123 -14.23 0.07 2.31
N VAL A 124 -13.18 0.88 2.44
CA VAL A 124 -13.04 2.14 1.72
C VAL A 124 -12.90 1.91 0.21
N GLU A 125 -12.16 0.89 -0.22
CA GLU A 125 -12.02 0.50 -1.63
C GLU A 125 -13.36 0.12 -2.26
N ILE A 126 -14.18 -0.69 -1.57
CA ILE A 126 -15.52 -1.10 -2.03
C ILE A 126 -16.45 0.11 -2.17
N ILE A 127 -16.39 1.07 -1.24
CA ILE A 127 -17.18 2.30 -1.33
C ILE A 127 -16.70 3.15 -2.51
N CYS A 128 -15.39 3.32 -2.66
CA CYS A 128 -14.79 4.08 -3.76
C CYS A 128 -15.08 3.45 -5.13
N LEU A 129 -15.22 2.12 -5.21
CA LEU A 129 -15.63 1.39 -6.42
C LEU A 129 -17.00 1.82 -6.94
N LYS A 130 -17.89 2.29 -6.08
CA LYS A 130 -19.23 2.75 -6.48
C LYS A 130 -19.29 4.24 -6.79
N HIS A 131 -18.21 4.99 -6.52
CA HIS A 131 -18.23 6.45 -6.59
C HIS A 131 -17.92 6.97 -8.02
N PRO A 132 -18.63 8.02 -8.51
CA PRO A 132 -18.40 8.61 -9.84
C PRO A 132 -16.99 9.18 -10.03
N TYR A 133 -16.32 9.58 -8.95
CA TYR A 133 -14.95 10.12 -8.96
C TYR A 133 -13.96 9.20 -9.68
N TYR A 134 -14.11 7.87 -9.53
CA TYR A 134 -13.24 6.88 -10.19
C TYR A 134 -13.75 6.43 -11.57
N HIS A 135 -14.92 6.89 -12.01
CA HIS A 135 -15.56 6.51 -13.28
C HIS A 135 -15.48 7.59 -14.36
N GLN A 136 -14.65 8.63 -14.15
CA GLN A 136 -14.49 9.69 -15.14
C GLN A 136 -13.86 9.12 -16.42
N LYS A 137 -14.68 8.96 -17.46
CA LYS A 137 -14.20 8.77 -18.83
C LYS A 137 -13.41 10.03 -19.20
N LYS A 138 -12.14 9.87 -19.59
CA LYS A 138 -11.43 10.91 -20.32
C LYS A 138 -12.16 11.07 -21.65
N THR A 139 -13.02 12.08 -21.74
CA THR A 139 -13.42 12.67 -23.04
C THR A 139 -12.24 13.39 -23.64
#